data_AF-A7RN52-F1
#
_entry.id   AF-A7RN52-F1
#
_cell.length_a   1.000
_cell.length_b   1.000
_cell.length_c   1.000
_cell.angle_alpha   90.00
_cell.angle_beta   90.00
_cell.angle_gamma   90.00
#
_symmetry.space_group_name_H-M   'P 1'
#
loop_
_entity.id
_entity.type
_entity.pdbx_description
1 polymer ?
#
loop_
_entity_poly.entity_id
_entity_poly.type
_entity_poly.pdbx_seq_one_letter_code
_entity_poly.pdbx_strand_id
1 'polypeptide(L)'
;MYWSSNGYSGYSTVPYLRNKTAQARLLEHLRLEKPTLNVFDCPTSPVVSGRNRLKFPDPNNDCYVELELLGQTSRVSLPVCYDSEKREDFELDEGAMGGVHGLWYSLQVVSVVRFSLDGVELPQDQTQDSFFCCCPLSDQRKICLELSKDVYGFWFRFFGEKMRFRIKVGLKLEGTELLSRDLWKDDPYFAEVCQGGYVSSVEFDIYTRSREIEQDTNPKRLKLKAGILSKNQSQPYLYSNDNYCKFIRAVNEMKKEARYSELDTLLSHAIGRYHADTDLKVVVLLEQGLQACRKRYCDYAKELYKNAADLLSKCRNKSLLTGRTYVYLSEVHFNEGCIGNAGESLDIARKNLEGVGPCEDYGDLCFYEGLVLMVHAKRNQVFLNNLIPEAREKFLEAVKIYRDISSVDGMEDKLYLTYIKLASLELQPLPSSNSTELSVLPNQLAMAQKYLDLVKEHIEVFSRKTMLYYYHCCAELALETKSMDTAREYLSKAEDIAIRDHMENEVHVDIALEEIRRCLKQEFASVGSPVVVIKDEDKPPMEEKELCDLLDGYYGDESN
;
A
#
# COMPACT_ATOMS: atom_id res chain seq x y z
N MET A 1 13.70 -46.80 -30.00
CA MET A 1 13.35 -47.48 -31.28
C MET A 1 12.70 -46.46 -32.20
N TYR A 2 13.13 -46.46 -33.47
CA TYR A 2 12.50 -46.03 -34.73
C TYR A 2 11.45 -44.90 -34.80
N TRP A 3 11.67 -44.07 -35.83
CA TRP A 3 10.91 -42.94 -36.38
C TRP A 3 9.39 -43.21 -36.52
N SER A 4 8.48 -42.22 -36.51
CA SER A 4 8.21 -41.33 -37.66
C SER A 4 7.17 -40.24 -37.34
N SER A 5 7.52 -39.00 -37.68
CA SER A 5 6.78 -37.96 -38.42
C SER A 5 5.24 -37.96 -38.47
N ASN A 6 4.65 -36.83 -38.06
CA ASN A 6 3.75 -35.95 -38.84
C ASN A 6 3.40 -34.76 -37.91
N GLY A 7 3.79 -33.51 -38.13
CA GLY A 7 3.94 -32.79 -39.39
C GLY A 7 2.85 -31.72 -39.46
N TYR A 8 3.06 -30.57 -38.80
CA TYR A 8 2.61 -29.27 -39.31
C TYR A 8 3.68 -28.22 -39.04
N SER A 9 4.01 -27.55 -40.13
CA SER A 9 5.03 -26.54 -40.33
C SER A 9 4.57 -25.13 -39.93
N GLY A 10 5.54 -24.29 -39.57
CA GLY A 10 5.47 -22.83 -39.64
C GLY A 10 4.96 -22.22 -38.33
N TYR A 11 5.63 -21.24 -37.70
CA TYR A 11 6.42 -20.18 -38.30
C TYR A 11 7.57 -19.79 -37.36
N SER A 12 8.81 -19.91 -37.86
CA SER A 12 9.89 -19.02 -37.45
C SER A 12 9.74 -17.75 -38.29
N THR A 13 9.39 -16.62 -37.68
CA THR A 13 9.74 -15.29 -38.18
C THR A 13 9.44 -14.23 -37.13
N VAL A 14 10.49 -13.72 -36.47
CA VAL A 14 10.49 -12.33 -35.99
C VAL A 14 10.52 -11.44 -37.25
N PRO A 15 9.52 -10.59 -37.53
CA PRO A 15 9.61 -9.70 -38.67
C PRO A 15 10.40 -8.45 -38.27
N TYR A 16 11.72 -8.59 -38.11
CA TYR A 16 12.60 -7.44 -38.27
C TYR A 16 12.36 -6.87 -39.67
N LEU A 17 12.07 -5.56 -39.75
CA LEU A 17 11.83 -4.87 -41.01
C LEU A 17 13.11 -4.90 -41.87
N ARG A 18 13.33 -5.95 -42.67
CA ARG A 18 14.53 -6.07 -43.52
C ARG A 18 14.51 -5.17 -44.77
N ASN A 19 13.40 -4.49 -45.06
CA ASN A 19 13.26 -3.66 -46.25
C ASN A 19 13.50 -2.16 -45.95
N LYS A 20 14.61 -1.62 -46.45
CA LYS A 20 14.97 -0.19 -46.34
C LYS A 20 13.85 0.75 -46.83
N THR A 21 13.09 0.35 -47.85
CA THR A 21 11.98 1.15 -48.40
C THR A 21 10.81 1.27 -47.42
N ALA A 22 10.55 0.23 -46.62
CA ALA A 22 9.50 0.26 -45.61
C ALA A 22 9.92 1.10 -44.40
N GLN A 23 11.19 1.00 -43.97
CA GLN A 23 11.75 1.86 -42.91
C GLN A 23 11.73 3.35 -43.33
N ALA A 24 12.07 3.65 -44.58
CA ALA A 24 12.03 5.01 -45.11
C ALA A 24 10.60 5.60 -45.11
N ARG A 25 9.58 4.81 -45.49
CA ARG A 25 8.17 5.25 -45.44
C ARG A 25 7.68 5.47 -44.01
N LEU A 26 8.10 4.62 -43.06
CA LEU A 26 7.76 4.79 -41.65
C LEU A 26 8.33 6.09 -41.09
N LEU A 27 9.60 6.38 -41.37
CA LEU A 27 10.24 7.65 -41.01
C LEU A 27 9.53 8.85 -41.67
N GLU A 28 9.14 8.74 -42.94
CA GLU A 28 8.37 9.78 -43.61
C GLU A 28 7.02 10.03 -42.94
N HIS A 29 6.32 8.98 -42.51
CA HIS A 29 5.06 9.12 -41.77
C HIS A 29 5.26 9.74 -40.38
N LEU A 30 6.23 9.26 -39.59
CA LEU A 30 6.54 9.83 -38.28
C LEU A 30 6.93 11.32 -38.37
N ARG A 31 7.59 11.71 -39.47
CA ARG A 31 7.93 13.11 -39.75
C ARG A 31 6.70 13.98 -40.06
N LEU A 32 5.67 13.40 -40.67
CA LEU A 32 4.45 14.10 -41.04
C LEU A 32 3.50 14.26 -39.85
N GLU A 33 3.48 13.30 -38.92
CA GLU A 33 2.60 13.36 -37.74
C GLU A 33 3.01 14.46 -36.75
N LYS A 34 4.31 14.70 -36.57
CA LYS A 34 4.86 15.73 -35.64
C LYS A 34 4.09 15.77 -34.31
N PRO A 35 4.13 14.70 -33.52
CA PRO A 35 3.38 14.66 -32.28
C PRO A 35 3.83 15.79 -31.35
N THR A 36 2.86 16.46 -30.73
CA THR A 36 3.10 17.60 -29.83
C THR A 36 2.44 17.34 -28.48
N LEU A 37 3.22 17.55 -27.42
CA LEU A 37 2.80 17.39 -26.04
C LEU A 37 2.35 18.75 -25.51
N ASN A 38 1.11 18.82 -25.02
CA ASN A 38 0.56 20.02 -24.40
C ASN A 38 0.14 19.75 -22.95
N VAL A 39 0.16 20.78 -22.12
CA VAL A 39 -0.47 20.70 -20.78
C VAL A 39 -1.96 20.96 -20.97
N PHE A 40 -2.76 19.94 -20.67
CA PHE A 40 -4.22 20.00 -20.75
C PHE A 40 -4.80 20.59 -19.46
N ASP A 41 -4.38 20.08 -18.32
CA ASP A 41 -4.74 20.61 -17.01
C ASP A 41 -3.53 20.66 -16.07
N CYS A 42 -3.43 21.76 -15.33
CA CYS A 42 -2.42 21.94 -14.30
C CYS A 42 -2.97 22.84 -13.20
N PRO A 43 -2.53 22.65 -11.94
CA PRO A 43 -3.02 23.43 -10.82
C PRO A 43 -2.72 24.92 -11.02
N THR A 44 -3.77 25.72 -11.17
CA THR A 44 -3.69 27.19 -11.26
C THR A 44 -3.59 27.85 -9.89
N SER A 45 -3.99 27.12 -8.84
CA SER A 45 -3.86 27.51 -7.45
C SER A 45 -2.63 26.85 -6.82
N PRO A 46 -2.13 27.39 -5.71
CA PRO A 46 -0.93 26.86 -5.07
C PRO A 46 -1.18 25.50 -4.44
N VAL A 47 -0.27 24.58 -4.70
CA VAL A 47 -0.32 23.21 -4.19
C VAL A 47 0.24 23.18 -2.77
N VAL A 48 -0.43 22.44 -1.88
CA VAL A 48 0.00 22.29 -0.49
C VAL A 48 1.30 21.48 -0.44
N SER A 49 2.28 21.93 0.34
CA SER A 49 3.49 21.15 0.55
C SER A 49 3.16 19.89 1.36
N GLY A 50 3.43 18.73 0.78
CA GLY A 50 3.31 17.44 1.45
C GLY A 50 4.28 17.32 2.62
N ARG A 51 3.91 16.51 3.62
CA ARG A 51 4.79 16.18 4.77
C ARG A 51 5.42 14.79 4.66
N ASN A 52 4.86 13.92 3.83
CA ASN A 52 5.25 12.53 3.70
C ASN A 52 5.60 12.24 2.25
N ARG A 53 6.78 11.66 2.00
CA ARG A 53 7.25 11.36 0.64
C ARG A 53 6.65 10.08 0.05
N LEU A 54 6.05 9.22 0.86
CA LEU A 54 5.94 7.79 0.54
C LEU A 54 4.50 7.25 0.54
N LYS A 55 3.48 8.11 0.72
CA LYS A 55 2.07 7.76 0.45
C LYS A 55 1.77 7.77 -1.06
N PHE A 56 0.80 6.94 -1.48
CA PHE A 56 0.11 7.05 -2.77
C PHE A 56 -0.27 8.51 -3.10
N PRO A 57 -0.38 8.91 -4.38
CA PRO A 57 -0.93 10.22 -4.70
C PRO A 57 -2.29 10.42 -4.02
N ASP A 58 -2.34 11.42 -3.15
CA ASP A 58 -3.55 11.84 -2.46
C ASP A 58 -4.15 12.99 -3.27
N PRO A 59 -5.31 12.81 -3.93
CA PRO A 59 -5.93 13.86 -4.74
C PRO A 59 -6.21 15.17 -3.97
N ASN A 60 -6.21 15.14 -2.63
CA ASN A 60 -6.42 16.31 -1.80
C ASN A 60 -5.14 17.09 -1.49
N ASN A 61 -3.97 16.45 -1.58
CA ASN A 61 -2.68 17.01 -1.15
C ASN A 61 -1.63 17.04 -2.26
N ASP A 62 -1.80 16.21 -3.28
CA ASP A 62 -0.94 16.12 -4.45
C ASP A 62 -1.67 16.70 -5.66
N CYS A 63 -0.91 17.15 -6.65
CA CYS A 63 -1.50 17.63 -7.88
C CYS A 63 -1.25 16.64 -9.01
N TYR A 64 -2.31 16.36 -9.75
CA TYR A 64 -2.21 15.70 -11.04
C TYR A 64 -2.04 16.75 -12.13
N VAL A 65 -1.11 16.52 -13.05
CA VAL A 65 -0.95 17.33 -14.26
C VAL A 65 -1.32 16.46 -15.44
N GLU A 66 -2.32 16.91 -16.19
CA GLU A 66 -2.80 16.25 -17.39
C GLU A 66 -2.07 16.81 -18.61
N LEU A 67 -1.69 15.89 -19.48
CA LEU A 67 -0.95 16.13 -20.70
C LEU A 67 -1.73 15.54 -21.86
N GLU A 68 -1.91 16.32 -22.90
CA GLU A 68 -2.57 15.87 -24.13
C GLU A 68 -1.52 15.69 -25.22
N LEU A 69 -1.60 14.55 -25.91
CA LEU A 69 -0.77 14.27 -27.08
C LEU A 69 -1.55 14.54 -28.36
N LEU A 70 -1.16 15.60 -29.08
CA LEU A 70 -1.77 15.96 -30.36
C LEU A 70 -0.91 15.49 -31.54
N GLY A 71 -1.55 15.21 -32.68
CA GLY A 71 -0.88 14.97 -33.96
C GLY A 71 -0.63 13.50 -34.32
N GLN A 72 -0.98 12.54 -33.44
CA GLN A 72 -1.02 11.14 -33.84
C GLN A 72 -2.22 10.89 -34.77
N THR A 73 -1.98 10.24 -35.92
CA THR A 73 -3.06 9.76 -36.78
C THR A 73 -3.28 8.28 -36.55
N SER A 74 -4.49 7.78 -36.82
CA SER A 74 -4.81 6.34 -36.70
C SER A 74 -4.00 5.42 -37.62
N ARG A 75 -3.11 5.97 -38.47
CA ARG A 75 -2.28 5.21 -39.41
C ARG A 75 -0.94 4.75 -38.82
N VAL A 76 -0.31 5.52 -37.93
CA VAL A 76 1.03 5.21 -37.36
C VAL A 76 1.07 5.29 -35.84
N SER A 77 -0.02 5.73 -35.18
CA SER A 77 -0.17 5.83 -33.72
C SER A 77 0.70 4.83 -32.95
N LEU A 78 1.79 5.36 -32.38
CA LEU A 78 2.73 4.56 -31.61
C LEU A 78 2.26 4.53 -30.15
N PRO A 79 2.39 3.38 -29.47
CA PRO A 79 2.06 3.28 -28.06
C PRO A 79 2.94 4.24 -27.24
N VAL A 80 2.36 4.80 -26.19
CA VAL A 80 3.05 5.70 -25.26
C VAL A 80 3.16 5.00 -23.91
N CYS A 81 4.37 4.90 -23.38
CA CYS A 81 4.68 4.24 -22.11
C CYS A 81 5.41 5.22 -21.18
N TYR A 82 5.23 5.08 -19.87
CA TYR A 82 6.00 5.85 -18.89
C TYR A 82 7.41 5.24 -18.73
N ASP A 83 8.45 6.07 -18.65
CA ASP A 83 9.83 5.56 -18.55
C ASP A 83 10.09 4.71 -17.29
N SER A 84 9.36 4.96 -16.21
CA SER A 84 9.40 4.17 -14.97
C SER A 84 8.94 2.71 -15.14
N GLU A 85 8.17 2.40 -16.19
CA GLU A 85 7.66 1.05 -16.48
C GLU A 85 8.69 0.15 -17.17
N LYS A 86 9.85 0.68 -17.57
CA LYS A 86 10.90 -0.09 -18.29
C LYS A 86 11.78 -0.97 -17.39
N ARG A 87 11.57 -1.02 -16.07
CA ARG A 87 12.49 -1.67 -15.11
C ARG A 87 12.14 -3.11 -14.71
N GLU A 88 11.03 -3.64 -15.18
CA GLU A 88 10.74 -5.08 -15.10
C GLU A 88 10.90 -5.66 -16.50
N ASP A 89 11.65 -6.76 -16.60
CA ASP A 89 11.83 -7.50 -17.83
C ASP A 89 10.46 -7.78 -18.46
N PHE A 90 10.12 -7.04 -19.50
CA PHE A 90 9.00 -7.38 -20.38
C PHE A 90 9.39 -8.67 -21.11
N GLU A 91 9.07 -9.82 -20.53
CA GLU A 91 8.82 -11.02 -21.32
C GLU A 91 7.62 -10.69 -22.22
N LEU A 92 7.96 -10.44 -23.49
CA LEU A 92 7.05 -10.02 -24.56
C LEU A 92 6.00 -11.10 -24.80
N ASP A 93 4.86 -10.98 -24.13
CA ASP A 93 3.68 -11.76 -24.45
C ASP A 93 3.18 -11.31 -25.84
N GLU A 94 3.18 -12.21 -26.82
CA GLU A 94 2.99 -11.94 -28.26
C GLU A 94 1.63 -11.30 -28.61
N GLY A 95 0.71 -11.14 -27.64
CA GLY A 95 -0.62 -10.58 -27.83
C GLY A 95 -0.77 -9.07 -27.57
N ALA A 96 0.17 -8.42 -26.86
CA ALA A 96 -0.02 -7.03 -26.39
C ALA A 96 0.78 -5.96 -27.17
N MET A 97 1.65 -6.37 -28.11
CA MET A 97 2.44 -5.46 -28.94
C MET A 97 1.59 -4.86 -30.07
N GLY A 98 0.81 -3.82 -29.74
CA GLY A 98 0.22 -2.89 -30.72
C GLY A 98 1.22 -1.88 -31.32
N GLY A 99 2.52 -2.09 -31.15
CA GLY A 99 3.57 -1.22 -31.69
C GLY A 99 3.81 -1.46 -33.17
N VAL A 100 3.68 -0.41 -33.99
CA VAL A 100 4.09 -0.46 -35.40
C VAL A 100 5.62 -0.67 -35.44
N HIS A 101 6.04 -1.88 -35.82
CA HIS A 101 7.43 -2.20 -36.16
C HIS A 101 8.47 -2.06 -35.02
N GLY A 102 8.05 -2.19 -33.76
CA GLY A 102 8.96 -2.15 -32.60
C GLY A 102 9.37 -0.75 -32.15
N LEU A 103 8.69 0.31 -32.61
CA LEU A 103 8.85 1.68 -32.13
C LEU A 103 7.74 2.02 -31.13
N TRP A 104 8.08 2.85 -30.14
CA TRP A 104 7.13 3.39 -29.17
C TRP A 104 7.59 4.75 -28.63
N TYR A 105 6.68 5.52 -28.04
CA TYR A 105 7.02 6.73 -27.32
C TYR A 105 7.19 6.46 -25.82
N SER A 106 8.21 7.08 -25.23
CA SER A 106 8.43 7.08 -23.79
C SER A 106 8.19 8.48 -23.23
N LEU A 107 7.26 8.60 -22.29
CA LEU A 107 6.93 9.84 -21.60
C LEU A 107 7.70 9.92 -20.27
N GLN A 108 8.44 11.02 -20.07
CA GLN A 108 9.30 11.19 -18.90
C GLN A 108 9.39 12.63 -18.40
N VAL A 109 9.58 12.79 -17.09
CA VAL A 109 9.96 14.07 -16.49
C VAL A 109 11.47 14.29 -16.72
N VAL A 110 11.80 15.27 -17.56
CA VAL A 110 13.17 15.54 -18.04
C VAL A 110 13.95 16.34 -17.01
N SER A 111 13.32 17.35 -16.41
CA SER A 111 13.98 18.22 -15.44
C SER A 111 12.97 18.92 -14.54
N VAL A 112 13.35 19.14 -13.29
CA VAL A 112 12.60 19.98 -12.34
C VAL A 112 13.56 21.01 -11.74
N VAL A 113 13.31 22.29 -12.04
CA VAL A 113 14.14 23.42 -11.58
C VAL A 113 13.38 24.20 -10.51
N ARG A 114 14.07 24.53 -9.42
CA ARG A 114 13.49 25.25 -8.30
C ARG A 114 13.87 26.71 -8.32
N PHE A 115 12.89 27.56 -8.03
CA PHE A 115 13.09 28.99 -7.83
C PHE A 115 12.53 29.40 -6.47
N SER A 116 13.25 30.31 -5.80
CA SER A 116 12.66 31.09 -4.72
C SER A 116 11.52 31.96 -5.26
N LEU A 117 10.66 32.47 -4.37
CA LEU A 117 9.60 33.42 -4.77
C LEU A 117 10.16 34.71 -5.41
N ASP A 118 11.40 35.07 -5.07
CA ASP A 118 12.10 36.21 -5.64
C ASP A 118 12.70 35.91 -7.03
N GLY A 119 12.46 34.70 -7.56
CA GLY A 119 12.89 34.29 -8.91
C GLY A 119 14.33 33.81 -9.00
N VAL A 120 15.01 33.62 -7.86
CA VAL A 120 16.39 33.11 -7.82
C VAL A 120 16.37 31.60 -7.95
N GLU A 121 17.12 31.07 -8.93
CA GLU A 121 17.29 29.63 -9.11
C GLU A 121 18.07 29.03 -7.92
N LEU A 122 17.56 27.93 -7.38
CA LEU A 122 18.15 27.25 -6.22
C LEU A 122 19.03 26.07 -6.67
N PRO A 123 20.13 25.76 -5.96
CA PRO A 123 21.09 24.71 -6.34
C PRO A 123 20.47 23.31 -6.50
N GLN A 124 20.98 22.55 -7.48
CA GLN A 124 20.49 21.22 -7.86
C GLN A 124 20.68 20.11 -6.81
N ASP A 125 21.68 20.21 -5.92
CA ASP A 125 22.02 19.17 -4.92
C ASP A 125 20.93 18.90 -3.85
N GLN A 126 19.81 19.63 -3.87
CA GLN A 126 18.65 19.42 -2.98
C GLN A 126 17.36 19.04 -3.73
N THR A 127 17.44 18.72 -5.02
CA THR A 127 16.26 18.56 -5.89
C THR A 127 15.49 17.25 -5.66
N GLN A 128 16.17 16.11 -5.54
CA GLN A 128 15.53 14.81 -5.29
C GLN A 128 14.76 14.77 -3.95
N ASP A 129 15.11 15.65 -3.02
CA ASP A 129 14.49 15.76 -1.70
C ASP A 129 13.28 16.72 -1.65
N SER A 130 13.01 17.45 -2.74
CA SER A 130 12.08 18.58 -2.74
C SER A 130 10.78 18.35 -3.51
N PHE A 131 10.67 17.25 -4.23
CA PHE A 131 9.41 16.79 -4.80
C PHE A 131 9.43 15.27 -5.00
N PHE A 132 8.26 14.68 -5.15
CA PHE A 132 8.04 13.29 -5.52
C PHE A 132 7.13 13.29 -6.75
N CYS A 133 7.41 12.41 -7.71
CA CYS A 133 6.66 12.28 -8.95
C CYS A 133 6.40 10.81 -9.25
N CYS A 134 5.18 10.45 -9.65
CA CYS A 134 4.86 9.11 -10.10
C CYS A 134 3.84 9.12 -11.25
N CYS A 135 3.85 8.04 -12.05
CA CYS A 135 2.87 7.78 -13.09
C CYS A 135 1.54 7.26 -12.49
N PRO A 136 0.41 7.40 -13.18
CA PRO A 136 -0.87 6.84 -12.74
C PRO A 136 -0.84 5.31 -12.64
N LEU A 137 -1.56 4.73 -11.68
CA LEU A 137 -1.68 3.28 -11.50
C LEU A 137 -2.42 2.60 -12.67
N SER A 138 -2.09 1.34 -12.90
CA SER A 138 -2.73 0.44 -13.88
C SER A 138 -4.26 0.37 -13.77
N ASP A 139 -4.85 0.43 -12.57
CA ASP A 139 -6.30 0.43 -12.39
C ASP A 139 -6.99 1.76 -12.74
N GLN A 140 -6.27 2.89 -12.68
CA GLN A 140 -6.77 4.18 -13.19
C GLN A 140 -6.72 4.27 -14.72
N ARG A 141 -5.97 3.38 -15.40
CA ARG A 141 -6.05 3.26 -16.87
C ARG A 141 -7.45 2.90 -17.32
N LYS A 142 -8.20 2.07 -16.56
CA LYS A 142 -9.58 1.70 -16.91
C LYS A 142 -10.56 2.88 -16.85
N ILE A 143 -10.35 3.84 -15.95
CA ILE A 143 -11.21 5.03 -15.82
C ILE A 143 -10.85 6.08 -16.89
N CYS A 144 -9.56 6.25 -17.23
CA CYS A 144 -9.13 7.16 -18.30
C CYS A 144 -9.45 6.62 -19.71
N LEU A 145 -9.49 5.29 -19.90
CA LEU A 145 -9.87 4.67 -21.17
C LEU A 145 -11.33 4.94 -21.58
N GLU A 146 -12.19 5.36 -20.65
CA GLU A 146 -13.58 5.75 -20.94
C GLU A 146 -13.71 7.23 -21.39
N LEU A 147 -12.67 8.05 -21.21
CA LEU A 147 -12.68 9.50 -21.51
C LEU A 147 -11.51 9.87 -22.44
N SER A 148 -11.71 9.74 -23.75
CA SER A 148 -10.84 10.23 -24.84
C SER A 148 -9.42 9.62 -24.92
N LYS A 149 -8.93 9.39 -26.14
CA LYS A 149 -7.86 8.40 -26.42
C LYS A 149 -6.41 8.85 -26.21
N ASP A 150 -6.11 10.11 -25.86
CA ASP A 150 -4.72 10.63 -25.90
C ASP A 150 -4.34 11.52 -24.70
N VAL A 151 -4.94 11.27 -23.52
CA VAL A 151 -4.64 12.00 -22.28
C VAL A 151 -3.72 11.18 -21.37
N TYR A 152 -2.62 11.79 -20.93
CA TYR A 152 -1.58 11.24 -20.06
C TYR A 152 -1.38 12.16 -18.85
N GLY A 153 -0.58 11.76 -17.86
CA GLY A 153 -0.30 12.67 -16.77
C GLY A 153 0.67 12.15 -15.72
N PHE A 154 1.02 13.05 -14.79
CA PHE A 154 1.90 12.75 -13.68
C PHE A 154 1.32 13.31 -12.38
N TRP A 155 1.45 12.53 -11.31
CA TRP A 155 1.22 13.01 -9.97
C TRP A 155 2.48 13.65 -9.42
N PHE A 156 2.37 14.86 -8.90
CA PHE A 156 3.45 15.57 -8.22
C PHE A 156 3.07 15.89 -6.78
N ARG A 157 4.01 15.61 -5.88
CA ARG A 157 3.99 16.03 -4.48
C ARG A 157 5.20 16.91 -4.22
N PHE A 158 4.99 18.11 -3.68
CA PHE A 158 6.09 19.04 -3.43
C PHE A 158 6.44 19.11 -1.95
N PHE A 159 7.74 19.18 -1.65
CA PHE A 159 8.29 19.34 -0.31
C PHE A 159 9.03 20.68 -0.21
N GLY A 160 8.67 21.48 0.78
CA GLY A 160 9.23 22.82 0.99
C GLY A 160 8.20 23.92 0.77
N GLU A 161 8.11 24.82 1.74
CA GLU A 161 7.20 25.95 1.72
C GLU A 161 7.75 27.06 0.79
N LYS A 162 6.87 27.77 0.06
CA LYS A 162 7.19 29.00 -0.66
C LYS A 162 8.18 28.84 -1.84
N MET A 163 7.91 27.91 -2.75
CA MET A 163 8.76 27.63 -3.91
C MET A 163 7.97 27.69 -5.22
N ARG A 164 8.67 27.96 -6.33
CA ARG A 164 8.21 27.71 -7.70
C ARG A 164 9.01 26.55 -8.29
N PHE A 165 8.31 25.56 -8.83
CA PHE A 165 8.90 24.42 -9.54
C PHE A 165 8.61 24.58 -11.03
N ARG A 166 9.66 24.64 -11.84
CA ARG A 166 9.56 24.57 -13.30
C ARG A 166 9.83 23.15 -13.74
N ILE A 167 8.84 22.52 -14.32
CA ILE A 167 8.88 21.11 -14.71
C ILE A 167 8.89 21.02 -16.22
N LYS A 168 9.81 20.20 -16.74
CA LYS A 168 9.87 19.84 -18.15
C LYS A 168 9.51 18.38 -18.31
N VAL A 169 8.51 18.10 -19.13
CA VAL A 169 8.13 16.74 -19.54
C VAL A 169 8.48 16.56 -21.01
N GLY A 170 9.05 15.41 -21.34
CA GLY A 170 9.53 15.09 -22.67
C GLY A 170 8.96 13.77 -23.17
N LEU A 171 8.64 13.74 -24.46
CA LEU A 171 8.25 12.57 -25.22
C LEU A 171 9.46 12.13 -26.06
N LYS A 172 9.98 10.94 -25.78
CA LYS A 172 11.14 10.37 -26.47
C LYS A 172 10.71 9.23 -27.38
N LEU A 173 11.28 9.12 -28.57
CA LEU A 173 11.09 7.96 -29.45
C LEU A 173 12.08 6.87 -29.05
N GLU A 174 11.57 5.67 -28.77
CA GLU A 174 12.36 4.49 -28.42
C GLU A 174 12.27 3.43 -29.52
N GLY A 175 13.20 2.47 -29.52
CA GLY A 175 13.33 1.46 -30.58
C GLY A 175 14.10 1.97 -31.82
N THR A 176 14.70 3.15 -31.75
CA THR A 176 15.43 3.77 -32.88
C THR A 176 16.69 3.00 -33.29
N GLU A 177 17.24 2.19 -32.40
CA GLU A 177 18.33 1.24 -32.65
C GLU A 177 17.98 0.18 -33.71
N LEU A 178 16.68 -0.04 -33.96
CA LEU A 178 16.17 -0.93 -34.99
C LEU A 178 16.19 -0.29 -36.39
N LEU A 179 16.44 1.02 -36.48
CA LEU A 179 16.46 1.79 -37.73
C LEU A 179 17.88 1.96 -38.27
N SER A 180 18.05 1.74 -39.58
CA SER A 180 19.35 1.93 -40.21
C SER A 180 19.78 3.41 -40.20
N ARG A 181 20.94 3.71 -39.60
CA ARG A 181 21.51 5.06 -39.50
C ARG A 181 21.62 5.80 -40.84
N ASP A 182 21.84 5.07 -41.93
CA ASP A 182 21.92 5.64 -43.28
C ASP A 182 20.60 6.27 -43.76
N LEU A 183 19.47 5.95 -43.14
CA LEU A 183 18.16 6.47 -43.54
C LEU A 183 17.82 7.83 -42.90
N TRP A 184 18.50 8.20 -41.81
CA TRP A 184 18.15 9.38 -41.02
C TRP A 184 19.31 10.28 -40.64
N LYS A 185 20.57 9.87 -40.89
CA LYS A 185 21.76 10.68 -40.56
C LYS A 185 21.80 12.06 -41.21
N ASP A 186 21.22 12.19 -42.40
CA ASP A 186 21.18 13.44 -43.18
C ASP A 186 19.88 14.22 -42.96
N ASP A 187 18.95 13.68 -42.16
CA ASP A 187 17.72 14.35 -41.77
C ASP A 187 17.93 15.03 -40.40
N PRO A 188 17.92 16.37 -40.32
CA PRO A 188 18.24 17.07 -39.07
C PRO A 188 17.23 16.76 -37.94
N TYR A 189 15.97 16.48 -38.28
CA TYR A 189 14.94 16.15 -37.28
C TYR A 189 15.18 14.77 -36.67
N PHE A 190 15.40 13.75 -37.51
CA PHE A 190 15.67 12.40 -37.00
C PHE A 190 17.09 12.23 -36.49
N ALA A 191 18.06 13.01 -36.96
CA ALA A 191 19.40 13.04 -36.38
C ALA A 191 19.37 13.49 -34.92
N GLU A 192 18.49 14.43 -34.56
CA GLU A 192 18.29 14.87 -33.18
C GLU A 192 17.51 13.83 -32.36
N VAL A 193 16.36 13.39 -32.86
CA VAL A 193 15.48 12.43 -32.16
C VAL A 193 16.17 11.07 -31.93
N CYS A 194 16.84 10.51 -32.95
CA CYS A 194 17.50 9.21 -32.86
C CYS A 194 18.87 9.25 -32.14
N GLN A 195 19.39 10.42 -31.79
CA GLN A 195 20.59 10.58 -30.95
C GLN A 195 20.25 10.84 -29.48
N GLY A 196 19.05 10.46 -29.04
CA GLY A 196 18.58 10.63 -27.67
C GLY A 196 17.86 11.95 -27.41
N GLY A 197 17.53 12.71 -28.47
CA GLY A 197 16.68 13.89 -28.38
C GLY A 197 15.21 13.56 -28.11
N TYR A 198 14.42 14.60 -27.89
CA TYR A 198 12.98 14.52 -27.64
C TYR A 198 12.20 14.86 -28.90
N VAL A 199 11.13 14.10 -29.15
CA VAL A 199 10.20 14.37 -30.26
C VAL A 199 9.37 15.61 -29.94
N SER A 200 8.96 15.75 -28.68
CA SER A 200 8.27 16.92 -28.15
C SER A 200 8.61 17.09 -26.68
N SER A 201 8.55 18.31 -26.18
CA SER A 201 8.64 18.60 -24.74
C SER A 201 7.77 19.79 -24.38
N VAL A 202 7.23 19.78 -23.17
CA VAL A 202 6.45 20.89 -22.62
C VAL A 202 6.99 21.29 -21.25
N GLU A 203 6.92 22.59 -20.96
CA GLU A 203 7.36 23.16 -19.69
C GLU A 203 6.21 23.90 -19.01
N PHE A 204 6.07 23.71 -17.69
CA PHE A 204 5.05 24.37 -16.88
C PHE A 204 5.59 24.67 -15.47
N ASP A 205 4.96 25.65 -14.82
CA ASP A 205 5.33 26.10 -13.47
C ASP A 205 4.24 25.69 -12.45
N ILE A 206 4.64 25.14 -11.31
CA ILE A 206 3.78 24.87 -10.15
C ILE A 206 4.28 25.66 -8.94
N TYR A 207 3.34 26.20 -8.16
CA TYR A 207 3.62 27.08 -7.02
C TYR A 207 3.14 26.44 -5.72
N THR A 208 3.90 26.61 -4.63
CA THR A 208 3.47 26.16 -3.29
C THR A 208 2.95 27.27 -2.37
N ARG A 209 2.71 28.49 -2.90
CA ARG A 209 2.04 29.60 -2.19
C ARG A 209 1.21 30.50 -3.12
N SER A 210 0.12 31.07 -2.60
CA SER A 210 -0.77 32.00 -3.33
C SER A 210 -0.06 33.32 -3.60
N ARG A 211 -0.10 33.77 -4.87
CA ARG A 211 0.18 35.14 -5.25
C ARG A 211 -1.04 36.00 -4.92
N GLU A 212 -1.30 36.16 -3.62
CA GLU A 212 -2.17 37.24 -3.15
C GLU A 212 -1.34 38.20 -2.31
N ILE A 213 -1.49 39.46 -2.72
CA ILE A 213 -0.86 40.67 -2.24
C ILE A 213 -1.00 40.75 -0.72
N GLU A 214 0.08 41.20 -0.08
CA GLU A 214 0.13 41.55 1.33
C GLU A 214 -1.02 42.48 1.71
N GLN A 215 -1.94 41.97 2.53
CA GLN A 215 -2.67 42.72 3.55
C GLN A 215 -3.52 41.72 4.36
N ASP A 216 -2.88 41.04 5.33
CA ASP A 216 -3.47 41.00 6.67
C ASP A 216 -2.43 40.56 7.71
N THR A 217 -2.10 41.48 8.59
CA THR A 217 -1.32 41.26 9.80
C THR A 217 -2.17 40.46 10.78
N ASN A 218 -1.96 39.15 10.87
CA ASN A 218 -2.44 38.38 12.02
C ASN A 218 -1.38 37.37 12.50
N PRO A 219 -0.62 37.68 13.57
CA PRO A 219 0.48 36.84 14.02
C PRO A 219 -0.05 35.73 14.94
N LYS A 220 -0.75 34.74 14.39
CA LYS A 220 -1.15 33.53 15.13
C LYS A 220 -1.14 32.29 14.25
N ARG A 221 0.04 31.92 13.70
CA ARG A 221 0.26 30.55 13.17
C ARG A 221 1.72 30.17 12.97
N LEU A 222 2.60 30.70 13.83
CA LEU A 222 4.02 30.32 13.87
C LEU A 222 4.42 29.95 15.30
N LYS A 223 3.83 28.86 15.83
CA LYS A 223 4.38 28.08 16.94
C LYS A 223 3.79 26.67 16.88
N LEU A 224 4.34 25.81 16.03
CA LEU A 224 4.26 24.35 16.23
C LEU A 224 5.28 23.67 15.32
N LYS A 225 6.55 23.80 15.68
CA LYS A 225 7.59 22.82 15.35
C LYS A 225 8.75 22.98 16.32
N ALA A 226 9.20 21.83 16.81
CA ALA A 226 10.21 21.60 17.83
C ALA A 226 9.83 22.01 19.26
N GLY A 227 9.58 21.02 20.11
CA GLY A 227 9.72 21.20 21.56
C GLY A 227 8.75 20.42 22.41
N ILE A 228 9.21 19.24 22.85
CA ILE A 228 8.91 18.64 24.16
C ILE A 228 7.53 17.99 24.26
N LEU A 229 7.56 16.66 24.45
CA LEU A 229 6.52 15.90 25.14
C LEU A 229 6.11 16.67 26.40
N SER A 230 5.04 17.45 26.31
CA SER A 230 4.44 18.10 27.45
C SER A 230 3.90 17.00 28.36
N LYS A 231 4.67 16.65 29.39
CA LYS A 231 4.30 15.70 30.45
C LYS A 231 3.04 16.09 31.26
N ASN A 232 2.39 17.21 30.93
CA ASN A 232 1.24 17.75 31.66
C ASN A 232 0.00 17.95 30.76
N GLN A 233 -0.29 17.05 29.84
CA GLN A 233 -1.65 16.95 29.29
C GLN A 233 -2.46 16.04 30.21
N SER A 234 -3.51 16.60 30.82
CA SER A 234 -4.47 15.83 31.62
C SER A 234 -5.05 14.72 30.76
N GLN A 235 -4.99 13.48 31.27
CA GLN A 235 -5.56 12.30 30.65
C GLN A 235 -7.01 12.57 30.17
N PRO A 236 -7.44 12.06 28.99
CA PRO A 236 -8.80 12.27 28.50
C PRO A 236 -9.84 11.95 29.57
N TYR A 237 -10.85 12.81 29.73
CA TYR A 237 -11.85 12.69 30.80
C TYR A 237 -12.53 11.31 30.81
N LEU A 238 -12.71 10.70 29.64
CA LEU A 238 -13.24 9.33 29.51
C LEU A 238 -12.46 8.32 30.37
N TYR A 239 -11.14 8.39 30.39
CA TYR A 239 -10.29 7.43 31.12
C TYR A 239 -10.29 7.66 32.64
N SER A 240 -10.84 8.78 33.10
CA SER A 240 -11.09 9.05 34.52
C SER A 240 -12.51 8.69 34.96
N ASN A 241 -13.38 8.24 34.04
CA ASN A 241 -14.75 7.86 34.36
C ASN A 241 -14.79 6.43 34.92
N ASP A 242 -15.19 6.27 36.18
CA ASP A 242 -15.25 4.98 36.87
C ASP A 242 -16.10 3.91 36.16
N ASN A 243 -17.20 4.30 35.54
CA ASN A 243 -18.07 3.37 34.81
C ASN A 243 -17.38 2.89 33.53
N TYR A 244 -16.70 3.79 32.82
CA TYR A 244 -15.86 3.44 31.67
C TYR A 244 -14.75 2.48 32.07
N CYS A 245 -14.01 2.82 33.13
CA CYS A 245 -12.90 2.01 33.62
C CYS A 245 -13.35 0.59 33.99
N LYS A 246 -14.47 0.46 34.72
CA LYS A 246 -15.03 -0.84 35.08
C LYS A 246 -15.49 -1.62 33.85
N PHE A 247 -16.14 -0.96 32.91
CA PHE A 247 -16.65 -1.59 31.69
C PHE A 247 -15.51 -2.11 30.80
N ILE A 248 -14.53 -1.26 30.47
CA ILE A 248 -13.44 -1.65 29.57
C ILE A 248 -12.52 -2.70 30.19
N ARG A 249 -12.27 -2.67 31.50
CA ARG A 249 -11.53 -3.76 32.16
C ARG A 249 -12.23 -5.11 32.00
N ALA A 250 -13.54 -5.16 32.21
CA ALA A 250 -14.32 -6.38 32.03
C ALA A 250 -14.30 -6.86 30.56
N VAL A 251 -14.39 -5.92 29.60
CA VAL A 251 -14.26 -6.23 28.17
C VAL A 251 -12.88 -6.81 27.85
N ASN A 252 -11.81 -6.15 28.32
CA ASN A 252 -10.43 -6.57 28.07
C ASN A 252 -10.09 -7.91 28.73
N GLU A 253 -10.58 -8.17 29.94
CA GLU A 253 -10.43 -9.45 30.63
C GLU A 253 -11.04 -10.59 29.81
N MET A 254 -12.26 -10.40 29.29
CA MET A 254 -12.91 -11.40 28.42
C MET A 254 -12.18 -11.60 27.10
N LYS A 255 -11.68 -10.52 26.47
CA LYS A 255 -10.87 -10.60 25.25
C LYS A 255 -9.54 -11.34 25.50
N LYS A 256 -8.89 -11.06 26.63
CA LYS A 256 -7.60 -11.68 27.02
C LYS A 256 -7.70 -13.20 27.10
N GLU A 257 -8.77 -13.68 27.72
CA GLU A 257 -9.07 -15.11 27.91
C GLU A 257 -9.88 -15.75 26.77
N ALA A 258 -10.12 -15.01 25.67
CA ALA A 258 -10.95 -15.45 24.53
C ALA A 258 -12.40 -15.89 24.90
N ARG A 259 -12.96 -15.35 25.99
CA ARG A 259 -14.33 -15.64 26.48
C ARG A 259 -15.39 -14.82 25.73
N TYR A 260 -15.45 -14.99 24.40
CA TYR A 260 -16.26 -14.13 23.52
C TYR A 260 -17.78 -14.29 23.69
N SER A 261 -18.26 -15.48 24.08
CA SER A 261 -19.70 -15.70 24.35
C SER A 261 -20.18 -14.91 25.57
N GLU A 262 -19.34 -14.82 26.60
CA GLU A 262 -19.61 -14.01 27.78
C GLU A 262 -19.48 -12.52 27.47
N LEU A 263 -18.57 -12.16 26.57
CA LEU A 263 -18.45 -10.79 26.08
C LEU A 263 -19.70 -10.33 25.32
N ASP A 264 -20.25 -11.17 24.44
CA ASP A 264 -21.53 -10.87 23.76
C ASP A 264 -22.65 -10.59 24.79
N THR A 265 -22.69 -11.40 25.85
CA THR A 265 -23.66 -11.25 26.95
C THR A 265 -23.44 -9.96 27.73
N LEU A 266 -22.18 -9.62 28.04
CA LEU A 266 -21.82 -8.39 28.73
C LEU A 266 -22.19 -7.15 27.90
N LEU A 267 -21.87 -7.14 26.61
CA LEU A 267 -22.15 -6.02 25.70
C LEU A 267 -23.66 -5.82 25.51
N SER A 268 -24.42 -6.91 25.38
CA SER A 268 -25.89 -6.87 25.25
C SER A 268 -26.58 -6.27 26.47
N HIS A 269 -26.06 -6.52 27.69
CA HIS A 269 -26.59 -5.88 28.90
C HIS A 269 -26.11 -4.44 29.07
N ALA A 270 -24.90 -4.12 28.61
CA ALA A 270 -24.29 -2.80 28.77
C ALA A 270 -25.08 -1.68 28.06
N ILE A 271 -25.71 -1.97 26.92
CA ILE A 271 -26.51 -0.97 26.18
C ILE A 271 -27.68 -0.42 27.00
N GLY A 272 -28.36 -1.30 27.75
CA GLY A 272 -29.44 -0.91 28.66
C GLY A 272 -28.93 -0.25 29.93
N ARG A 273 -27.81 -0.75 30.47
CA ARG A 273 -27.18 -0.21 31.69
C ARG A 273 -26.71 1.23 31.52
N TYR A 274 -26.12 1.57 30.37
CA TYR A 274 -25.51 2.87 30.12
C TYR A 274 -26.35 3.78 29.21
N HIS A 275 -27.66 3.53 29.08
CA HIS A 275 -28.54 4.27 28.18
C HIS A 275 -28.55 5.80 28.37
N ALA A 276 -28.26 6.28 29.59
CA ALA A 276 -28.22 7.70 29.94
C ALA A 276 -26.85 8.37 29.73
N ASP A 277 -25.76 7.59 29.65
CA ASP A 277 -24.40 8.10 29.41
C ASP A 277 -24.07 7.93 27.93
N THR A 278 -24.07 9.04 27.20
CA THR A 278 -23.90 9.00 25.74
C THR A 278 -22.50 8.55 25.33
N ASP A 279 -21.47 8.93 26.09
CA ASP A 279 -20.10 8.52 25.80
C ASP A 279 -19.97 7.00 25.97
N LEU A 280 -20.48 6.45 27.07
CA LEU A 280 -20.48 4.99 27.29
C LEU A 280 -21.35 4.25 26.29
N LYS A 281 -22.50 4.80 25.89
CA LYS A 281 -23.34 4.21 24.85
C LYS A 281 -22.58 4.09 23.53
N VAL A 282 -21.82 5.12 23.15
CA VAL A 282 -20.93 5.07 21.98
C VAL A 282 -19.87 3.99 22.16
N VAL A 283 -19.18 3.93 23.31
CA VAL A 283 -18.16 2.90 23.56
C VAL A 283 -18.76 1.48 23.47
N VAL A 284 -19.96 1.24 24.01
CA VAL A 284 -20.64 -0.06 23.88
C VAL A 284 -20.90 -0.43 22.43
N LEU A 285 -21.41 0.50 21.61
CA LEU A 285 -21.62 0.26 20.17
C LEU A 285 -20.31 -0.05 19.45
N LEU A 286 -19.22 0.64 19.80
CA LEU A 286 -17.90 0.38 19.23
C LEU A 286 -17.39 -1.03 19.58
N GLU A 287 -17.55 -1.46 20.83
CA GLU A 287 -17.16 -2.81 21.26
C GLU A 287 -18.04 -3.92 20.64
N GLN A 288 -19.34 -3.65 20.46
CA GLN A 288 -20.24 -4.54 19.72
C GLN A 288 -19.82 -4.65 18.24
N GLY A 289 -19.44 -3.54 17.62
CA GLY A 289 -18.97 -3.53 16.24
C GLY A 289 -17.68 -4.32 16.06
N LEU A 290 -16.73 -4.23 17.00
CA LEU A 290 -15.52 -5.06 16.98
C LEU A 290 -15.85 -6.55 17.10
N GLN A 291 -16.81 -6.94 17.96
CA GLN A 291 -17.26 -8.32 18.04
C GLN A 291 -17.96 -8.81 16.78
N ALA A 292 -18.79 -7.97 16.15
CA ALA A 292 -19.39 -8.27 14.86
C ALA A 292 -18.31 -8.45 13.78
N CYS A 293 -17.33 -7.55 13.73
CA CYS A 293 -16.19 -7.60 12.81
C CYS A 293 -15.36 -8.88 12.98
N ARG A 294 -15.11 -9.33 14.21
CA ARG A 294 -14.46 -10.62 14.52
C ARG A 294 -15.22 -11.81 13.93
N LYS A 295 -16.54 -11.78 13.97
CA LYS A 295 -17.43 -12.79 13.39
C LYS A 295 -17.64 -12.64 11.88
N ARG A 296 -16.89 -11.75 11.22
CA ARG A 296 -17.03 -11.39 9.79
C ARG A 296 -18.38 -10.75 9.42
N TYR A 297 -19.12 -10.21 10.39
CA TYR A 297 -20.34 -9.44 10.12
C TYR A 297 -20.00 -7.96 9.85
N CYS A 298 -19.24 -7.71 8.78
CA CYS A 298 -18.67 -6.38 8.48
C CYS A 298 -19.75 -5.31 8.24
N ASP A 299 -20.82 -5.62 7.52
CA ASP A 299 -21.92 -4.67 7.29
C ASP A 299 -22.63 -4.29 8.58
N TYR A 300 -22.85 -5.27 9.46
CA TYR A 300 -23.44 -5.02 10.77
C TYR A 300 -22.49 -4.19 11.67
N ALA A 301 -21.18 -4.45 11.61
CA ALA A 301 -20.19 -3.63 12.30
C ALA A 301 -20.20 -2.16 11.82
N LYS A 302 -20.29 -1.94 10.50
CA LYS A 302 -20.42 -0.59 9.91
C LYS A 302 -21.71 0.10 10.37
N GLU A 303 -22.82 -0.62 10.43
CA GLU A 303 -24.09 -0.08 10.95
C GLU A 303 -23.95 0.37 12.41
N LEU A 304 -23.33 -0.46 13.26
CA LEU A 304 -23.05 -0.10 14.66
C LEU A 304 -22.16 1.14 14.78
N TYR A 305 -21.13 1.26 13.94
CA TYR A 305 -20.24 2.44 13.92
C TYR A 305 -20.92 3.69 13.38
N LYS A 306 -21.82 3.55 12.41
CA LYS A 306 -22.68 4.65 11.95
C LYS A 306 -23.60 5.13 13.07
N ASN A 307 -24.25 4.20 13.78
CA ASN A 307 -25.08 4.52 14.94
C ASN A 307 -24.27 5.20 16.06
N ALA A 308 -23.01 4.79 16.25
CA ALA A 308 -22.09 5.46 17.17
C ALA A 308 -21.77 6.90 16.69
N ALA A 309 -21.48 7.07 15.40
CA ALA A 309 -21.17 8.36 14.79
C ALA A 309 -22.30 9.39 14.94
N ASP A 310 -23.55 8.96 14.77
CA ASP A 310 -24.74 9.79 14.95
C ASP A 310 -24.87 10.36 16.38
N LEU A 311 -24.30 9.68 17.37
CA LEU A 311 -24.31 10.09 18.79
C LEU A 311 -23.12 10.98 19.17
N LEU A 312 -22.04 11.04 18.36
CA LEU A 312 -20.80 11.77 18.68
C LEU A 312 -21.02 13.26 18.92
N SER A 313 -22.00 13.87 18.25
CA SER A 313 -22.34 15.29 18.42
C SER A 313 -22.80 15.64 19.84
N LYS A 314 -23.30 14.66 20.60
CA LYS A 314 -23.79 14.78 21.99
C LYS A 314 -22.76 14.33 23.02
N CYS A 315 -21.62 13.79 22.58
CA CYS A 315 -20.59 13.25 23.45
C CYS A 315 -19.71 14.35 24.05
N ARG A 316 -19.31 14.18 25.31
CA ARG A 316 -18.34 15.08 25.96
C ARG A 316 -16.93 14.84 25.41
N ASN A 317 -16.61 13.58 25.11
CA ASN A 317 -15.31 13.17 24.56
C ASN A 317 -15.34 13.04 23.02
N LYS A 318 -16.02 13.96 22.32
CA LYS A 318 -16.27 13.88 20.87
C LYS A 318 -15.02 13.56 20.04
N SER A 319 -13.93 14.32 20.19
CA SER A 319 -12.73 14.12 19.36
C SER A 319 -12.08 12.75 19.58
N LEU A 320 -11.95 12.32 20.84
CA LEU A 320 -11.41 11.00 21.19
C LEU A 320 -12.28 9.88 20.61
N LEU A 321 -13.60 9.95 20.83
CA LEU A 321 -14.53 8.92 20.37
C LEU A 321 -14.66 8.90 18.84
N THR A 322 -14.60 10.06 18.17
CA THR A 322 -14.53 10.13 16.70
C THR A 322 -13.27 9.41 16.21
N GLY A 323 -12.12 9.72 16.81
CA GLY A 323 -10.86 9.03 16.52
C GLY A 323 -10.99 7.52 16.63
N ARG A 324 -11.47 7.03 17.79
CA ARG A 324 -11.70 5.60 18.05
C ARG A 324 -12.63 4.95 17.03
N THR A 325 -13.76 5.59 16.70
CA THR A 325 -14.70 5.07 15.70
C THR A 325 -14.02 4.82 14.36
N TYR A 326 -13.20 5.75 13.90
CA TYR A 326 -12.50 5.62 12.62
C TYR A 326 -11.31 4.64 12.67
N VAL A 327 -10.63 4.50 13.81
CA VAL A 327 -9.65 3.39 14.00
C VAL A 327 -10.36 2.05 13.85
N TYR A 328 -11.50 1.84 14.51
CA TYR A 328 -12.23 0.57 14.44
C TYR A 328 -12.87 0.33 13.06
N LEU A 329 -13.32 1.39 12.39
CA LEU A 329 -13.79 1.30 11.01
C LEU A 329 -12.66 0.88 10.05
N SER A 330 -11.43 1.35 10.30
CA SER A 330 -10.27 0.93 9.50
C SER A 330 -10.01 -0.58 9.60
N GLU A 331 -10.23 -1.17 10.78
CA GLU A 331 -10.13 -2.62 10.96
C GLU A 331 -11.18 -3.37 10.15
N VAL A 332 -12.43 -2.89 10.10
CA VAL A 332 -13.47 -3.49 9.26
C VAL A 332 -13.05 -3.47 7.78
N HIS A 333 -12.61 -2.32 7.27
CA HIS A 333 -12.13 -2.23 5.89
C HIS A 333 -10.89 -3.07 5.62
N PHE A 334 -10.00 -3.19 6.61
CA PHE A 334 -8.85 -4.07 6.54
C PHE A 334 -9.26 -5.55 6.44
N ASN A 335 -10.26 -5.98 7.20
CA ASN A 335 -10.82 -7.34 7.15
C ASN A 335 -11.51 -7.63 5.81
N GLU A 336 -12.10 -6.61 5.18
CA GLU A 336 -12.70 -6.69 3.84
C GLU A 336 -11.63 -6.64 2.72
N GLY A 337 -10.35 -6.47 3.06
CA GLY A 337 -9.27 -6.34 2.09
C GLY A 337 -9.20 -4.97 1.40
N CYS A 338 -10.06 -4.02 1.78
CA CYS A 338 -10.12 -2.64 1.27
C CYS A 338 -9.07 -1.74 1.93
N ILE A 339 -7.79 -1.99 1.65
CA ILE A 339 -6.64 -1.31 2.28
C ILE A 339 -6.67 0.22 2.10
N GLY A 340 -7.14 0.72 0.93
CA GLY A 340 -7.29 2.16 0.69
C GLY A 340 -8.27 2.83 1.66
N ASN A 341 -9.48 2.27 1.78
CA ASN A 341 -10.51 2.76 2.70
C ASN A 341 -10.08 2.66 4.17
N ALA A 342 -9.29 1.64 4.51
CA ALA A 342 -8.68 1.54 5.83
C ALA A 342 -7.71 2.70 6.09
N GLY A 343 -6.86 3.04 5.11
CA GLY A 343 -5.97 4.21 5.18
C GLY A 343 -6.71 5.53 5.33
N GLU A 344 -7.77 5.76 4.54
CA GLU A 344 -8.61 6.97 4.64
C GLU A 344 -9.26 7.12 6.01
N SER A 345 -9.74 6.00 6.57
CA SER A 345 -10.31 5.97 7.92
C SER A 345 -9.27 6.37 8.97
N LEU A 346 -8.04 5.86 8.86
CA LEU A 346 -6.94 6.23 9.77
C LEU A 346 -6.54 7.70 9.63
N ASP A 347 -6.58 8.28 8.42
CA ASP A 347 -6.31 9.70 8.22
C ASP A 347 -7.36 10.60 8.89
N ILE A 348 -8.64 10.18 8.90
CA ILE A 348 -9.70 10.86 9.66
C ILE A 348 -9.47 10.69 11.17
N ALA A 349 -9.12 9.48 11.62
CA ALA A 349 -8.83 9.22 13.03
C ALA A 349 -7.68 10.10 13.54
N ARG A 350 -6.59 10.19 12.77
CA ARG A 350 -5.42 11.04 13.07
C ARG A 350 -5.80 12.50 13.27
N LYS A 351 -6.57 13.09 12.35
CA LYS A 351 -7.03 14.49 12.45
C LYS A 351 -7.78 14.76 13.77
N ASN A 352 -8.52 13.77 14.27
CA ASN A 352 -9.28 13.90 15.51
C ASN A 352 -8.45 13.64 16.77
N LEU A 353 -7.48 12.72 16.71
CA LEU A 353 -6.63 12.34 17.85
C LEU A 353 -5.42 13.27 18.05
N GLU A 354 -4.94 13.95 17.01
CA GLU A 354 -3.85 14.94 17.11
C GLU A 354 -4.13 16.03 18.15
N GLY A 355 -5.38 16.48 18.26
CA GLY A 355 -5.80 17.48 19.24
C GLY A 355 -5.98 16.94 20.67
N VAL A 356 -6.04 15.62 20.84
CA VAL A 356 -6.21 14.94 22.14
C VAL A 356 -4.87 14.68 22.81
N GLY A 357 -3.82 14.42 22.01
CA GLY A 357 -2.49 14.10 22.50
C GLY A 357 -2.26 12.60 22.72
N PRO A 358 -1.08 12.22 23.26
CA PRO A 358 -0.71 10.80 23.47
C PRO A 358 -1.67 10.10 24.42
N CYS A 359 -2.32 9.04 23.94
CA CYS A 359 -3.28 8.22 24.67
C CYS A 359 -3.34 6.82 24.05
N GLU A 360 -4.10 5.90 24.67
CA GLU A 360 -4.27 4.53 24.18
C GLU A 360 -4.77 4.52 22.73
N ASP A 361 -5.77 5.35 22.41
CA ASP A 361 -6.34 5.47 21.06
C ASP A 361 -5.34 5.96 20.01
N TYR A 362 -4.39 6.82 20.40
CA TYR A 362 -3.33 7.26 19.50
C TYR A 362 -2.30 6.15 19.28
N GLY A 363 -2.03 5.33 20.31
CA GLY A 363 -1.23 4.11 20.17
C GLY A 363 -1.87 3.12 19.19
N ASP A 364 -3.19 2.89 19.35
CA ASP A 364 -3.97 2.04 18.46
C ASP A 364 -3.90 2.56 17.02
N LEU A 365 -4.10 3.87 16.80
CA LEU A 365 -3.94 4.52 15.49
C LEU A 365 -2.58 4.20 14.84
N CYS A 366 -1.47 4.41 15.55
CA CYS A 366 -0.13 4.14 15.03
C CYS A 366 0.06 2.64 14.73
N PHE A 367 -0.49 1.76 15.56
CA PHE A 367 -0.44 0.32 15.33
C PHE A 367 -1.19 -0.09 14.05
N TYR A 368 -2.42 0.39 13.83
CA TYR A 368 -3.19 0.08 12.63
C TYR A 368 -2.61 0.72 11.36
N GLU A 369 -2.01 1.92 11.45
CA GLU A 369 -1.25 2.48 10.32
C GLU A 369 -0.07 1.58 9.93
N GLY A 370 0.67 1.07 10.92
CA GLY A 370 1.73 0.09 10.70
C GLY A 370 1.21 -1.18 10.02
N LEU A 371 0.07 -1.72 10.46
CA LEU A 371 -0.55 -2.91 9.87
C LEU A 371 -0.98 -2.69 8.41
N VAL A 372 -1.64 -1.56 8.12
CA VAL A 372 -2.09 -1.21 6.77
C VAL A 372 -0.90 -1.10 5.82
N LEU A 373 0.17 -0.40 6.24
CA LEU A 373 1.40 -0.27 5.46
C LEU A 373 2.11 -1.62 5.27
N MET A 374 2.18 -2.44 6.33
CA MET A 374 2.78 -3.78 6.29
C MET A 374 2.07 -4.72 5.31
N VAL A 375 0.74 -4.70 5.25
CA VAL A 375 -0.03 -5.50 4.28
C VAL A 375 0.07 -4.91 2.88
N HIS A 376 0.07 -3.58 2.76
CA HIS A 376 0.26 -2.93 1.48
C HIS A 376 1.62 -3.27 0.86
N ALA A 377 2.67 -3.33 1.68
CA ALA A 377 4.00 -3.78 1.29
C ALA A 377 3.96 -5.21 0.71
N LYS A 378 3.33 -6.17 1.41
CA LYS A 378 3.17 -7.55 0.88
C LYS A 378 2.48 -7.60 -0.49
N ARG A 379 1.51 -6.72 -0.74
CA ARG A 379 0.74 -6.69 -2.01
C ARG A 379 1.42 -5.91 -3.12
N ASN A 380 2.36 -5.03 -2.82
CA ASN A 380 2.98 -4.15 -3.80
C ASN A 380 4.50 -4.09 -3.66
N GLN A 381 5.16 -4.95 -4.44
CA GLN A 381 6.60 -5.17 -4.37
C GLN A 381 7.43 -3.94 -4.81
N VAL A 382 6.85 -3.08 -5.66
CA VAL A 382 7.51 -1.88 -6.21
C VAL A 382 7.85 -0.86 -5.11
N PHE A 383 7.05 -0.81 -4.04
CA PHE A 383 7.20 0.19 -2.97
C PHE A 383 7.76 -0.38 -1.66
N LEU A 384 8.23 -1.63 -1.62
CA LEU A 384 8.71 -2.29 -0.40
C LEU A 384 9.75 -1.48 0.36
N ASN A 385 10.74 -0.93 -0.35
CA ASN A 385 11.83 -0.13 0.22
C ASN A 385 11.35 1.13 0.93
N ASN A 386 10.12 1.58 0.66
CA ASN A 386 9.52 2.76 1.26
C ASN A 386 8.50 2.37 2.34
N LEU A 387 7.64 1.41 2.04
CA LEU A 387 6.53 0.99 2.90
C LEU A 387 7.01 0.26 4.15
N ILE A 388 8.04 -0.59 4.05
CA ILE A 388 8.55 -1.33 5.21
C ILE A 388 9.18 -0.39 6.24
N PRO A 389 10.07 0.56 5.87
CA PRO A 389 10.54 1.58 6.81
C PRO A 389 9.42 2.41 7.44
N GLU A 390 8.42 2.84 6.67
CA GLU A 390 7.31 3.63 7.22
C GLU A 390 6.47 2.80 8.21
N ALA A 391 6.11 1.57 7.86
CA ALA A 391 5.40 0.65 8.76
C ALA A 391 6.18 0.45 10.07
N ARG A 392 7.50 0.30 9.97
CA ARG A 392 8.41 0.17 11.13
C ARG A 392 8.35 1.41 12.02
N GLU A 393 8.42 2.61 11.44
CA GLU A 393 8.31 3.86 12.20
C GLU A 393 6.98 3.97 12.94
N LYS A 394 5.87 3.59 12.28
CA LYS A 394 4.53 3.58 12.89
C LYS A 394 4.41 2.62 14.07
N PHE A 395 4.92 1.40 13.93
CA PHE A 395 4.96 0.47 15.04
C PHE A 395 5.87 0.94 16.18
N LEU A 396 7.03 1.53 15.90
CA LEU A 396 7.91 2.08 16.92
C LEU A 396 7.27 3.28 17.66
N GLU A 397 6.47 4.10 16.97
CA GLU A 397 5.66 5.14 17.58
C GLU A 397 4.62 4.54 18.52
N ALA A 398 3.91 3.48 18.11
CA ALA A 398 2.96 2.76 18.95
C ALA A 398 3.64 2.16 20.20
N VAL A 399 4.79 1.49 20.05
CA VAL A 399 5.60 0.96 21.17
C VAL A 399 5.93 2.04 22.19
N LYS A 400 6.39 3.20 21.72
CA LYS A 400 6.73 4.33 22.59
C LYS A 400 5.53 4.78 23.39
N ILE A 401 4.37 4.87 22.76
CA ILE A 401 3.14 5.30 23.40
C ILE A 401 2.70 4.26 24.44
N TYR A 402 2.56 2.98 24.07
CA TYR A 402 2.12 1.94 24.99
C TYR A 402 3.02 1.78 26.22
N ARG A 403 4.32 2.08 26.09
CA ARG A 403 5.25 2.06 27.22
C ARG A 403 5.06 3.23 28.19
N ASP A 404 4.76 4.42 27.66
CA ASP A 404 4.86 5.67 28.41
C ASP A 404 3.50 6.21 28.89
N ILE A 405 2.38 5.73 28.35
CA ILE A 405 1.05 6.24 28.71
C ILE A 405 0.49 5.62 30.00
N SER A 406 -0.32 6.40 30.70
CA SER A 406 -1.27 5.89 31.69
C SER A 406 -2.59 5.53 30.99
N SER A 407 -2.98 4.26 31.11
CA SER A 407 -4.19 3.68 30.52
C SER A 407 -5.09 3.08 31.60
N VAL A 408 -6.31 2.71 31.22
CA VAL A 408 -7.29 2.12 32.16
C VAL A 408 -6.85 0.73 32.65
N ASP A 409 -6.15 0.00 31.80
CA ASP A 409 -5.63 -1.35 32.00
C ASP A 409 -4.17 -1.43 31.53
N GLY A 410 -3.42 -2.47 31.89
CA GLY A 410 -2.04 -2.63 31.44
C GLY A 410 -1.94 -2.69 29.90
N MET A 411 -0.99 -1.94 29.32
CA MET A 411 -0.76 -1.92 27.86
C MET A 411 0.23 -2.99 27.38
N GLU A 412 0.66 -3.88 28.28
CA GLU A 412 1.72 -4.85 28.02
C GLU A 412 1.36 -5.80 26.87
N ASP A 413 0.12 -6.30 26.81
CA ASP A 413 -0.31 -7.17 25.71
C ASP A 413 -0.23 -6.46 24.34
N LYS A 414 -0.73 -5.21 24.26
CA LYS A 414 -0.64 -4.38 23.04
C LYS A 414 0.81 -4.06 22.67
N LEU A 415 1.65 -3.77 23.67
CA LEU A 415 3.08 -3.51 23.50
C LEU A 415 3.79 -4.72 22.89
N TYR A 416 3.60 -5.91 23.46
CA TYR A 416 4.25 -7.13 22.97
C TYR A 416 3.68 -7.63 21.65
N LEU A 417 2.36 -7.47 21.42
CA LEU A 417 1.77 -7.69 20.11
C LEU A 417 2.41 -6.79 19.04
N THR A 418 2.70 -5.53 19.37
CA THR A 418 3.40 -4.61 18.46
C THR A 418 4.81 -5.07 18.14
N TYR A 419 5.55 -5.62 19.12
CA TYR A 419 6.86 -6.22 18.88
C TYR A 419 6.80 -7.48 18.01
N ILE A 420 5.78 -8.31 18.17
CA ILE A 420 5.55 -9.48 17.29
C ILE A 420 5.29 -9.01 15.86
N LYS A 421 4.50 -7.96 15.66
CA LYS A 421 4.25 -7.39 14.33
C LYS A 421 5.48 -6.70 13.74
N LEU A 422 6.32 -6.07 14.56
CA LEU A 422 7.65 -5.62 14.13
C LEU A 422 8.52 -6.80 13.67
N ALA A 423 8.55 -7.91 14.40
CA ALA A 423 9.28 -9.11 13.98
C ALA A 423 8.77 -9.64 12.64
N SER A 424 7.46 -9.80 12.48
CA SER A 424 6.84 -10.25 11.22
C SER A 424 7.10 -9.27 10.07
N LEU A 425 7.13 -7.96 10.33
CA LEU A 425 7.53 -6.95 9.33
C LEU A 425 8.99 -7.12 8.90
N GLU A 426 9.92 -7.37 9.84
CA GLU A 426 11.31 -7.63 9.48
C GLU A 426 11.46 -8.91 8.65
N LEU A 427 10.60 -9.91 8.85
CA LEU A 427 10.58 -11.15 8.05
C LEU A 427 10.00 -10.97 6.64
N GLN A 428 9.55 -9.77 6.26
CA GLN A 428 9.16 -9.53 4.87
C GLN A 428 10.40 -9.44 3.96
N PRO A 429 10.39 -10.13 2.81
CA PRO A 429 11.54 -10.15 1.92
C PRO A 429 11.69 -8.80 1.20
N LEU A 430 12.94 -8.35 1.09
CA LEU A 430 13.33 -7.11 0.44
C LEU A 430 14.24 -7.42 -0.76
N PRO A 431 14.27 -6.56 -1.79
CA PRO A 431 15.28 -6.68 -2.84
C PRO A 431 16.66 -6.42 -2.23
N SER A 432 17.62 -7.30 -2.51
CA SER A 432 18.99 -7.04 -2.09
C SER A 432 19.56 -5.85 -2.88
N SER A 433 20.55 -5.15 -2.33
CA SER A 433 21.20 -4.03 -3.05
C SER A 433 21.79 -4.43 -4.41
N ASN A 434 21.96 -5.73 -4.66
CA ASN A 434 22.63 -6.30 -5.83
C ASN A 434 21.73 -7.28 -6.63
N SER A 435 20.47 -7.50 -6.23
CA SER A 435 19.56 -8.44 -6.91
C SER A 435 18.12 -7.96 -6.87
N THR A 436 17.37 -8.25 -7.93
CA THR A 436 15.91 -8.11 -7.97
C THR A 436 15.20 -9.23 -7.19
N GLU A 437 15.91 -10.33 -6.90
CA GLU A 437 15.39 -11.44 -6.10
C GLU A 437 15.11 -10.98 -4.66
N LEU A 438 13.86 -11.17 -4.23
CA LEU A 438 13.39 -10.82 -2.90
C LEU A 438 13.86 -11.88 -1.89
N SER A 439 14.52 -11.44 -0.84
CA SER A 439 14.94 -12.34 0.25
C SER A 439 14.94 -11.61 1.58
N VAL A 440 14.83 -12.36 2.67
CA VAL A 440 14.99 -11.79 4.02
C VAL A 440 16.47 -11.67 4.34
N LEU A 441 16.93 -10.45 4.58
CA LEU A 441 18.35 -10.18 4.79
C LEU A 441 18.82 -10.65 6.19
N PRO A 442 20.10 -11.02 6.39
CA PRO A 442 20.59 -11.50 7.69
C PRO A 442 20.39 -10.51 8.86
N ASN A 443 20.49 -9.21 8.60
CA ASN A 443 20.21 -8.17 9.59
C ASN A 443 18.71 -8.10 9.97
N GLN A 444 17.81 -8.36 9.01
CA GLN A 444 16.38 -8.46 9.27
C GLN A 444 16.07 -9.66 10.16
N LEU A 445 16.65 -10.84 9.85
CA LEU A 445 16.51 -12.05 10.68
C LEU A 445 16.98 -11.81 12.11
N ALA A 446 18.15 -11.18 12.28
CA ALA A 446 18.68 -10.85 13.60
C ALA A 446 17.77 -9.90 14.38
N MET A 447 17.15 -8.94 13.69
CA MET A 447 16.19 -8.02 14.31
C MET A 447 14.87 -8.68 14.68
N ALA A 448 14.32 -9.53 13.80
CA ALA A 448 13.13 -10.32 14.08
C ALA A 448 13.33 -11.21 15.32
N GLN A 449 14.46 -11.94 15.36
CA GLN A 449 14.83 -12.77 16.51
C GLN A 449 14.93 -11.94 17.79
N LYS A 450 15.58 -10.78 17.74
CA LYS A 450 15.71 -9.89 18.90
C LYS A 450 14.35 -9.43 19.45
N TYR A 451 13.40 -9.10 18.59
CA TYR A 451 12.05 -8.74 19.02
C TYR A 451 11.31 -9.93 19.64
N LEU A 452 11.41 -11.12 19.04
CA LEU A 452 10.78 -12.33 19.58
C LEU A 452 11.40 -12.76 20.92
N ASP A 453 12.72 -12.65 21.09
CA ASP A 453 13.40 -12.94 22.35
C ASP A 453 12.95 -12.00 23.48
N LEU A 454 12.84 -10.70 23.19
CA LEU A 454 12.30 -9.72 24.14
C LEU A 454 10.89 -10.09 24.58
N VAL A 455 10.04 -10.47 23.63
CA VAL A 455 8.63 -10.79 23.86
C VAL A 455 8.50 -12.10 24.65
N LYS A 456 9.35 -13.10 24.38
CA LYS A 456 9.35 -14.41 25.04
C LYS A 456 9.53 -14.34 26.56
N GLU A 457 10.29 -13.36 27.05
CA GLU A 457 10.51 -13.13 28.50
C GLU A 457 9.25 -12.69 29.25
N HIS A 458 8.19 -12.33 28.52
CA HIS A 458 6.94 -11.77 29.05
C HIS A 458 5.70 -12.54 28.58
N ILE A 459 5.84 -13.83 28.30
CA ILE A 459 4.75 -14.66 27.76
C ILE A 459 3.53 -14.73 28.69
N GLU A 460 3.72 -14.53 30.00
CA GLU A 460 2.68 -14.59 31.02
C GLU A 460 1.63 -13.47 30.92
N VAL A 461 1.95 -12.36 30.25
CA VAL A 461 1.00 -11.26 30.09
C VAL A 461 0.14 -11.38 28.83
N PHE A 462 0.46 -12.31 27.93
CA PHE A 462 -0.21 -12.42 26.63
C PHE A 462 -1.68 -12.78 26.76
N SER A 463 -2.50 -12.13 25.92
CA SER A 463 -3.79 -12.68 25.53
C SER A 463 -3.59 -13.96 24.71
N ARG A 464 -4.63 -14.80 24.65
CA ARG A 464 -4.65 -15.99 23.78
C ARG A 464 -4.30 -15.65 22.33
N LYS A 465 -4.82 -14.52 21.84
CA LYS A 465 -4.57 -14.00 20.48
C LYS A 465 -3.11 -13.58 20.28
N THR A 466 -2.51 -12.85 21.23
CA THR A 466 -1.08 -12.47 21.17
C THR A 466 -0.19 -13.70 21.19
N MET A 467 -0.52 -14.71 22.00
CA MET A 467 0.21 -15.97 22.06
C MET A 467 0.15 -16.76 20.75
N LEU A 468 -1.01 -16.77 20.08
CA LEU A 468 -1.14 -17.34 18.72
C LEU A 468 -0.21 -16.63 17.73
N TYR A 469 -0.25 -15.29 17.68
CA TYR A 469 0.60 -14.54 16.76
C TYR A 469 2.08 -14.66 17.06
N TYR A 470 2.46 -14.83 18.34
CA TYR A 470 3.84 -15.12 18.72
C TYR A 470 4.31 -16.45 18.11
N TYR A 471 3.54 -17.53 18.27
CA TYR A 471 3.92 -18.83 17.69
C TYR A 471 3.89 -18.81 16.17
N HIS A 472 2.93 -18.13 15.56
CA HIS A 472 2.89 -17.90 14.12
C HIS A 472 4.17 -17.21 13.62
N CYS A 473 4.58 -16.10 14.23
CA CYS A 473 5.80 -15.39 13.82
C CYS A 473 7.08 -16.20 14.10
N CYS A 474 7.13 -16.99 15.19
CA CYS A 474 8.22 -17.94 15.43
C CYS A 474 8.31 -19.01 14.34
N ALA A 475 7.17 -19.47 13.81
CA ALA A 475 7.14 -20.39 12.68
C ALA A 475 7.60 -19.71 11.38
N GLU A 476 7.22 -18.46 11.11
CA GLU A 476 7.76 -17.67 9.98
C GLU A 476 9.29 -17.57 10.06
N LEU A 477 9.85 -17.21 11.22
CA LEU A 477 11.30 -17.14 11.42
C LEU A 477 11.99 -18.50 11.23
N ALA A 478 11.35 -19.59 11.69
CA ALA A 478 11.87 -20.94 11.50
C ALA A 478 11.89 -21.37 10.02
N LEU A 479 10.91 -20.96 9.23
CA LEU A 479 10.91 -21.15 7.77
C LEU A 479 12.07 -20.40 7.11
N GLU A 480 12.25 -19.13 7.44
CA GLU A 480 13.34 -18.31 6.87
C GLU A 480 14.74 -18.83 7.26
N THR A 481 14.86 -19.44 8.44
CA THR A 481 16.09 -20.08 8.91
C THR A 481 16.22 -21.55 8.49
N LYS A 482 15.31 -22.06 7.66
CA LYS A 482 15.28 -23.43 7.12
C LYS A 482 15.20 -24.53 8.18
N SER A 483 14.58 -24.25 9.32
CA SER A 483 14.36 -25.18 10.42
C SER A 483 12.92 -25.71 10.40
N MET A 484 12.62 -26.61 9.45
CA MET A 484 11.25 -27.06 9.17
C MET A 484 10.57 -27.78 10.33
N ASP A 485 11.30 -28.59 11.10
CA ASP A 485 10.74 -29.30 12.26
C ASP A 485 10.29 -28.31 13.34
N THR A 486 11.10 -27.28 13.59
CA THR A 486 10.77 -26.18 14.50
C THR A 486 9.59 -25.36 13.98
N ALA A 487 9.52 -25.08 12.67
CA ALA A 487 8.40 -24.39 12.06
C ALA A 487 7.08 -25.17 12.25
N ARG A 488 7.09 -26.50 12.07
CA ARG A 488 5.93 -27.37 12.33
C ARG A 488 5.52 -27.39 13.80
N GLU A 489 6.48 -27.45 14.72
CA GLU A 489 6.18 -27.42 16.15
C GLU A 489 5.47 -26.12 16.55
N TYR A 490 5.95 -24.97 16.07
CA TYR A 490 5.34 -23.69 16.35
C TYR A 490 3.98 -23.51 15.66
N LEU A 491 3.85 -23.96 14.40
CA LEU A 491 2.56 -23.97 13.71
C LEU A 491 1.52 -24.79 14.49
N SER A 492 1.88 -26.01 14.94
CA SER A 492 1.00 -26.85 15.74
C SER A 492 0.56 -26.17 17.04
N LYS A 493 1.45 -25.46 17.73
CA LYS A 493 1.09 -24.67 18.92
C LYS A 493 0.11 -23.54 18.60
N ALA A 494 0.28 -22.86 17.46
CA ALA A 494 -0.62 -21.80 17.03
C ALA A 494 -2.01 -22.36 16.66
N GLU A 495 -2.06 -23.50 15.96
CA GLU A 495 -3.30 -24.20 15.60
C GLU A 495 -4.05 -24.73 16.83
N ASP A 496 -3.33 -25.30 17.80
CA ASP A 496 -3.91 -25.77 19.07
C ASP A 496 -4.55 -24.65 19.89
N ILE A 497 -4.08 -23.41 19.75
CA ILE A 497 -4.73 -22.23 20.33
C ILE A 497 -5.94 -21.86 19.51
N ALA A 498 -5.78 -21.76 18.18
CA ALA A 498 -6.85 -21.37 17.28
C ALA A 498 -8.11 -22.24 17.48
N ILE A 499 -7.95 -23.56 17.47
CA ILE A 499 -9.04 -24.54 17.61
C ILE A 499 -9.66 -24.48 19.01
N ARG A 500 -8.83 -24.43 20.06
CA ARG A 500 -9.30 -24.47 21.46
C ARG A 500 -10.11 -23.24 21.82
N ASP A 501 -9.69 -22.09 21.32
CA ASP A 501 -10.27 -20.78 21.65
C ASP A 501 -11.24 -20.27 20.57
N HIS A 502 -11.62 -21.14 19.62
CA HIS A 502 -12.57 -20.87 18.54
C HIS A 502 -12.22 -19.65 17.66
N MET A 503 -10.92 -19.47 17.39
CA MET A 503 -10.38 -18.37 16.58
C MET A 503 -10.24 -18.72 15.10
N GLU A 504 -10.52 -19.97 14.69
CA GLU A 504 -10.44 -20.43 13.29
C GLU A 504 -11.32 -19.60 12.32
N ASN A 505 -12.38 -18.97 12.83
CA ASN A 505 -13.27 -18.15 12.03
C ASN A 505 -12.75 -16.70 11.81
N GLU A 506 -11.65 -16.30 12.45
CA GLU A 506 -11.05 -14.98 12.25
C GLU A 506 -10.20 -14.98 10.95
N VAL A 507 -10.55 -14.14 9.97
CA VAL A 507 -9.87 -14.04 8.65
C VAL A 507 -8.36 -13.97 8.79
N HIS A 508 -7.85 -13.14 9.69
CA HIS A 508 -6.42 -12.93 9.88
C HIS A 508 -5.70 -14.10 10.52
N VAL A 509 -6.41 -14.95 11.28
CA VAL A 509 -5.83 -16.16 11.87
C VAL A 509 -5.75 -17.24 10.80
N ASP A 510 -6.83 -17.42 10.04
CA ASP A 510 -6.90 -18.41 8.96
C ASP A 510 -5.86 -18.14 7.86
N ILE A 511 -5.82 -16.90 7.33
CA ILE A 511 -4.83 -16.50 6.32
C ILE A 511 -3.40 -16.70 6.83
N ALA A 512 -3.11 -16.26 8.06
CA ALA A 512 -1.78 -16.35 8.65
C ALA A 512 -1.31 -17.81 8.78
N LEU A 513 -2.19 -18.70 9.28
CA LEU A 513 -1.84 -20.12 9.44
C LEU A 513 -1.72 -20.83 8.08
N GLU A 514 -2.58 -20.50 7.10
CA GLU A 514 -2.51 -21.11 5.77
C GLU A 514 -1.25 -20.73 4.99
N GLU A 515 -0.73 -19.50 5.17
CA GLU A 515 0.54 -19.07 4.58
C GLU A 515 1.69 -20.02 4.98
N ILE A 516 1.78 -20.34 6.28
CA ILE A 516 2.81 -21.26 6.81
C ILE A 516 2.58 -22.69 6.34
N ARG A 517 1.32 -23.17 6.35
CA ARG A 517 0.98 -24.52 5.84
C ARG A 517 1.40 -24.68 4.38
N ARG A 518 1.16 -23.68 3.54
CA ARG A 518 1.52 -23.70 2.12
C ARG A 518 3.03 -23.84 1.95
N CYS A 519 3.82 -23.05 2.67
CA CYS A 519 5.29 -23.13 2.64
C CYS A 519 5.80 -24.53 3.06
N LEU A 520 5.22 -25.10 4.11
CA LEU A 520 5.58 -26.45 4.57
C LEU A 520 5.17 -27.57 3.60
N LYS A 521 4.12 -27.37 2.79
CA LYS A 521 3.65 -28.34 1.78
C LYS A 521 4.47 -28.27 0.48
N GLN A 522 4.87 -27.09 0.03
CA GLN A 522 5.59 -26.90 -1.25
C GLN A 522 6.95 -27.62 -1.31
N GLU A 523 7.61 -27.84 -0.17
CA GLU A 523 8.91 -28.52 -0.14
C GLU A 523 8.81 -30.04 -0.40
N PHE A 524 7.66 -30.67 -0.08
CA PHE A 524 7.41 -32.09 -0.39
C PHE A 524 7.33 -32.37 -1.91
N ALA A 525 6.98 -31.37 -2.72
CA ALA A 525 7.01 -31.50 -4.18
C ALA A 525 8.43 -31.37 -4.76
N SER A 526 9.35 -30.75 -4.02
CA SER A 526 10.74 -30.51 -4.44
C SER A 526 11.72 -31.62 -4.03
N VAL A 527 11.36 -32.45 -3.06
CA VAL A 527 12.13 -33.63 -2.65
C VAL A 527 11.53 -34.87 -3.29
N GLY A 528 12.18 -35.34 -4.34
CA GLY A 528 11.68 -36.34 -5.30
C GLY A 528 10.88 -37.52 -4.73
N SER A 529 9.70 -37.71 -5.30
CA SER A 529 9.15 -39.04 -5.53
C SER A 529 9.05 -39.23 -7.04
N PRO A 530 9.59 -40.32 -7.63
CA PRO A 530 9.32 -40.63 -9.02
C PRO A 530 7.82 -40.89 -9.14
N VAL A 531 7.11 -40.01 -9.84
CA VAL A 531 5.72 -40.26 -10.20
C VAL A 531 5.73 -41.49 -11.12
N VAL A 532 5.43 -42.65 -10.55
CA VAL A 532 4.95 -43.78 -11.32
C VAL A 532 3.60 -43.34 -11.87
N VAL A 533 3.60 -42.85 -13.10
CA VAL A 533 2.38 -42.58 -13.86
C VAL A 533 1.76 -43.94 -14.15
N ILE A 534 0.86 -44.39 -13.28
CA ILE A 534 -0.19 -45.33 -13.68
C ILE A 534 -1.17 -44.48 -14.48
N LYS A 535 -1.13 -44.63 -15.80
CA LYS A 535 -2.15 -44.09 -16.69
C LYS A 535 -3.46 -44.83 -16.39
N ASP A 536 -4.35 -44.21 -15.61
CA ASP A 536 -5.78 -44.48 -15.73
C ASP A 536 -6.28 -43.68 -16.93
N GLU A 537 -6.32 -44.35 -18.09
CA GLU A 537 -7.03 -43.90 -19.28
C GLU A 537 -8.53 -44.01 -19.00
N ASP A 538 -9.16 -43.04 -18.32
CA ASP A 538 -10.63 -42.83 -18.37
C ASP A 538 -11.11 -41.55 -17.66
N LYS A 539 -10.45 -40.40 -17.85
CA LYS A 539 -11.07 -39.09 -17.59
C LYS A 539 -10.74 -38.06 -18.67
N PRO A 540 -11.74 -37.28 -19.16
CA PRO A 540 -11.51 -36.22 -20.12
C PRO A 540 -10.70 -35.06 -19.49
N PRO A 541 -9.93 -34.31 -20.30
CA PRO A 541 -9.10 -33.22 -19.79
C PRO A 541 -9.98 -32.06 -19.34
N MET A 542 -9.83 -31.64 -18.07
CA MET A 542 -10.35 -30.37 -17.58
C MET A 542 -9.50 -29.23 -18.17
N GLU A 543 -10.18 -28.21 -18.68
CA GLU A 543 -9.58 -27.00 -19.24
C GLU A 543 -8.79 -26.23 -18.18
N GLU A 544 -7.62 -25.72 -18.57
CA GLU A 544 -6.64 -24.92 -17.78
C GLU A 544 -7.16 -23.57 -17.26
N LYS A 545 -8.48 -23.38 -17.17
CA LYS A 545 -9.12 -22.09 -16.84
C LYS A 545 -9.43 -21.91 -15.35
N GLU A 546 -9.34 -22.95 -14.53
CA GLU A 546 -9.63 -22.88 -13.08
C GLU A 546 -8.41 -22.56 -12.19
N LEU A 547 -7.19 -22.47 -12.74
CA LEU A 547 -6.00 -22.22 -11.90
C LEU A 547 -5.73 -20.72 -11.66
N CYS A 548 -6.29 -19.83 -12.48
CA CYS A 548 -6.08 -18.38 -12.35
C CYS A 548 -7.06 -17.72 -11.35
N ASP A 549 -8.19 -18.34 -11.04
CA ASP A 549 -9.16 -17.81 -10.07
C ASP A 549 -8.75 -18.12 -8.60
N LEU A 550 -7.67 -18.88 -8.38
CA LEU A 550 -7.11 -19.21 -7.06
C LEU A 550 -6.10 -18.19 -6.54
N LEU A 551 -5.75 -17.17 -7.33
CA LEU A 551 -4.79 -16.11 -6.94
C LEU A 551 -5.45 -14.88 -6.31
N ASP A 552 -6.78 -14.73 -6.46
CA ASP A 552 -7.56 -13.77 -5.71
C ASP A 552 -8.23 -14.50 -4.54
N GLY A 553 -7.75 -14.25 -3.32
CA GLY A 553 -8.29 -14.79 -2.06
C GLY A 553 -9.67 -14.23 -1.70
N TYR A 554 -10.61 -14.28 -2.64
CA TYR A 554 -12.00 -13.87 -2.49
C TYR A 554 -12.90 -15.08 -2.71
N TYR A 555 -13.23 -15.80 -1.63
CA TYR A 555 -14.44 -16.62 -1.64
C TYR A 555 -15.63 -15.65 -1.59
N GLY A 556 -16.14 -15.31 -2.77
CA GLY A 556 -17.48 -14.76 -2.90
C GLY A 556 -18.47 -15.73 -2.26
N ASP A 557 -19.36 -15.15 -1.48
CA ASP A 557 -20.45 -15.84 -0.80
C ASP A 557 -21.36 -16.50 -1.85
N GLU A 558 -21.21 -17.81 -2.07
CA GLU A 558 -22.26 -18.62 -2.70
C GLU A 558 -23.33 -18.93 -1.66
N SER A 559 -24.18 -17.96 -1.38
CA SER A 559 -25.47 -18.22 -0.74
C SER A 559 -26.59 -17.29 -1.22
N ASN A 560 -27.33 -17.82 -2.21
CA ASN A 560 -28.63 -17.40 -2.80
C ASN A 560 -28.67 -16.23 -3.80
#